data_AF-A0A5J4SEQ8-F1
#
_entry.id   AF-A0A5J4SEQ8-F1
#
_cell.length_a   1.000
_cell.length_b   1.000
_cell.length_c   1.000
_cell.angle_alpha   90.00
_cell.angle_beta   90.00
_cell.angle_gamma   90.00
#
_symmetry.space_group_name_H-M   'P 1'
#
loop_
_entity.id
_entity.type
_entity.pdbx_description
1 polymer ?
#
loop_
_entity_poly.entity_id
_entity_poly.type
_entity_poly.pdbx_seq_one_letter_code
_entity_poly.pdbx_strand_id
1 'polypeptide(L)' 'MKQLNRTKVTVRIRKAVFRDEWYLCIESYPVFASGKNKPQRIVEALNRIVTTII' A
#
# COMPACT_ATOMS: atom_id res chain seq x y z
N MET A 1 9.67 -5.50 -14.13
CA MET A 1 8.80 -6.10 -13.08
C MET A 1 9.35 -5.68 -11.71
N LYS A 2 8.52 -5.27 -10.75
CA LYS A 2 8.97 -4.96 -9.38
C LYS A 2 9.24 -6.29 -8.65
N GLN A 3 10.38 -6.44 -7.98
CA GLN A 3 10.69 -7.66 -7.21
C GLN A 3 10.37 -7.46 -5.73
N LEU A 4 9.55 -8.35 -5.18
CA LEU A 4 9.08 -8.32 -3.79
C LEU A 4 9.85 -9.35 -2.93
N ASN A 5 11.15 -9.11 -2.70
CA ASN A 5 11.98 -10.04 -1.94
C ASN A 5 11.90 -9.74 -0.43
N ARG A 6 11.23 -10.62 0.33
CA ARG A 6 10.94 -10.44 1.77
C ARG A 6 10.31 -9.07 2.07
N THR A 7 9.50 -8.56 1.14
CA THR A 7 8.80 -7.28 1.27
C THR A 7 7.75 -7.39 2.36
N LYS A 8 7.85 -6.54 3.37
CA LYS A 8 6.76 -6.31 4.32
C LYS A 8 5.77 -5.34 3.69
N VAL A 9 4.49 -5.67 3.84
CA VAL A 9 3.38 -4.87 3.33
C VAL A 9 2.52 -4.46 4.52
N THR A 10 2.25 -3.16 4.63
CA THR A 10 1.37 -2.59 5.64
C THR A 10 0.21 -1.91 4.95
N VAL A 11 -1.01 -2.29 5.34
CA VAL A 11 -2.23 -1.63 4.88
C VAL A 11 -2.60 -0.57 5.91
N ARG A 12 -2.65 0.69 5.47
CA ARG A 12 -3.14 1.81 6.25
C ARG A 12 -4.56 2.11 5.80
N ILE A 13 -5.50 1.98 6.72
CA ILE A 13 -6.92 2.23 6.48
C ILE A 13 -7.25 3.62 7.03
N ARG A 14 -7.92 4.45 6.23
CA ARG A 14 -8.37 5.79 6.63
C ARG A 14 -9.88 5.89 6.49
N LYS A 15 -10.59 6.10 7.61
CA LYS A 15 -12.04 6.35 7.59
C LYS A 15 -12.32 7.71 6.93
N ALA A 16 -13.28 7.73 6.02
CA ALA A 16 -13.79 8.98 5.45
C ALA A 16 -14.55 9.78 6.51
N VAL A 17 -14.42 11.10 6.51
CA VAL A 17 -15.02 11.96 7.55
C VAL A 17 -16.55 11.98 7.47
N PHE A 18 -17.10 11.94 6.25
CA PHE A 18 -18.53 12.16 6.00
C PHE A 18 -19.25 10.94 5.39
N ARG A 19 -18.55 9.81 5.24
CA ARG A 19 -19.09 8.60 4.63
C ARG A 19 -18.66 7.39 5.46
N ASP A 20 -19.48 6.35 5.48
CA ASP A 20 -19.09 5.07 6.10
C ASP A 20 -18.26 4.24 5.11
N GLU A 21 -17.15 4.84 4.73
CA GLU A 21 -16.23 4.38 3.70
C GLU A 21 -14.81 4.49 4.23
N TRP A 22 -13.95 3.59 3.77
CA TRP A 22 -12.55 3.58 4.16
C TRP A 22 -11.66 3.52 2.92
N TYR A 23 -10.68 4.42 2.88
CA TYR A 23 -9.63 4.45 1.87
C TYR A 23 -8.46 3.60 2.30
N LEU A 24 -7.89 2.87 1.34
CA LEU A 24 -6.74 1.98 1.57
C LEU A 24 -5.46 2.58 0.97
N CYS A 25 -4.42 2.65 1.78
CA CYS A 25 -3.06 2.91 1.32
C CYS A 25 -2.18 1.71 1.65
N ILE A 26 -1.47 1.20 0.65
CA ILE A 26 -0.49 0.14 0.82
C ILE A 26 0.90 0.76 0.92
N GLU A 27 1.63 0.36 1.95
CA GLU A 27 3.04 0.66 2.10
C GLU A 27 3.85 -0.63 2.01
N SER A 28 4.81 -0.67 1.08
CA SER A 28 5.64 -1.85 0.82
C SER A 28 7.12 -1.52 0.99
N TYR A 29 7.84 -2.33 1.77
CA TYR A 29 9.30 -2.23 1.92
C TYR A 29 9.94 -3.56 2.36
N PRO A 30 11.10 -3.97 1.80
CA PRO A 30 11.81 -3.35 0.67
C PRO A 30 11.20 -3.73 -0.69
N VAL A 31 11.19 -2.81 -1.67
CA VAL A 31 10.85 -3.10 -3.07
C VAL A 31 12.02 -2.75 -3.98
N PHE A 32 12.39 -3.66 -4.88
CA PHE A 32 13.45 -3.43 -5.87
C PHE A 32 12.84 -3.13 -7.23
N ALA A 33 13.12 -1.94 -7.76
CA ALA A 33 12.72 -1.54 -9.10
C ALA A 33 13.77 -1.98 -10.12
N SER A 34 13.33 -2.23 -11.36
CA SER A 34 14.23 -2.59 -12.45
C SER A 34 15.32 -1.53 -12.62
N GLY A 35 16.58 -1.97 -12.67
CA GLY A 35 17.74 -1.07 -12.79
C GLY A 35 18.16 -0.36 -11.49
N LYS A 36 17.53 -0.67 -10.35
CA LYS A 36 17.93 -0.12 -9.04
C LYS A 36 18.36 -1.22 -8.09
N ASN A 37 19.60 -1.13 -7.62
CA ASN A 37 20.16 -2.07 -6.65
C ASN A 37 19.84 -1.71 -5.19
N LYS A 38 19.24 -0.53 -4.95
CA LYS A 38 18.83 -0.08 -3.61
C LYS A 38 17.34 -0.34 -3.38
N PRO A 39 16.96 -0.86 -2.20
CA PRO A 39 15.56 -1.06 -1.86
C PRO A 39 14.84 0.28 -1.74
N GLN A 40 13.57 0.29 -2.13
CA GLN A 40 12.71 1.46 -2.04
C GLN A 40 11.47 1.14 -1.19
N ARG A 41 10.97 2.16 -0.51
CA ARG A 41 9.66 2.13 0.13
C ARG A 41 8.65 2.71 -0.85
N ILE A 42 7.61 1.96 -1.16
CA ILE A 42 6.56 2.39 -2.08
C ILE A 42 5.28 2.57 -1.28
N VAL A 43 4.62 3.71 -1.45
CA VAL A 43 3.29 3.99 -0.90
C VAL A 43 2.33 4.18 -2.07
N GLU A 44 1.32 3.33 -2.13
CA GLU A 44 0.32 3.31 -3.19
C GLU A 44 -1.06 3.50 -2.57
N ALA A 45 -1.77 4.56 -2.97
CA ALA A 45 -3.19 4.68 -2.68
C ALA A 45 -3.95 3.75 -3.61
N LEU A 46 -4.72 2.83 -3.05
CA LEU A 46 -5.68 2.07 -3.83
C LEU A 46 -6.85 2.99 -4.13
N ASN A 47 -7.17 3.15 -5.42
CA ASN A 47 -8.43 3.77 -5.88
C ASN A 47 -9.61 2.82 -5.62
N ARG A 48 -9.68 2.27 -4.40
CA ARG A 48 -10.71 1.37 -3.91
C ARG A 48 -11.16 1.84 -2.55
N ILE A 49 -12.44 1.66 -2.33
CA ILE A 49 -13.14 1.99 -1.10
C ILE A 49 -13.69 0.70 -0.54
N VAL A 50 -13.53 0.50 0.76
CA VAL A 50 -14.22 -0.58 1.49
C VAL A 50 -15.26 0.05 2.39
N THR A 51 -16.36 -0.67 2.66
CA THR A 51 -17.47 -0.24 3.53
C THR A 51 -17.62 -1.12 4.76
N THR A 52 -16.79 -2.16 4.89
CA THR A 52 -16.84 -3.10 6.00
C THR A 52 -15.42 -3.59 6.27
N ILE A 53 -14.99 -3.49 7.53
CA ILE A 53 -13.73 -4.04 8.03
C ILE A 53 -14.15 -5.13 9.01
N ILE A 54 -13.96 -6.38 8.62
CA ILE A 54 -14.25 -7.57 9.45
C ILE A 54 -12.94 -8.06 10.04
#